data_AF-A0AA42ZN28-F1
#
_entry.id   AF-A0AA42ZN28-F1
#
_cell.length_a   1.000
_cell.length_b   1.000
_cell.length_c   1.000
_cell.angle_alpha   90.00
_cell.angle_beta   90.00
_cell.angle_gamma   90.00
#
_symmetry.space_group_name_H-M   'P 1'
#
loop_
_entity.id
_entity.type
_entity.pdbx_description
1 polymer ?
#
loop_
_entity_poly.entity_id
_entity_poly.type
_entity_poly.pdbx_seq_one_letter_code
_entity_poly.pdbx_strand_id
1 'polypeptide(L)'
;AAPRVCIFAHYDRSSIVSDYVFELLRGISSAGYSILFVSTAKRISEPDRERLEPLCTGLYLRENSGRDLGSWQFGLARLENLERLDWLLLANDSVFGPFFDLGNMAGAMERTDADFWGVTDCYQGKWHLQSYFLCLGGAVVRSETFRDFFARDFAGLTKRELIDLGEIGLSQALIGAGYQGAAYCPYDALDGGKREFSRNPLHHYWDKLITEARCPFVKIELLRDNPFEIPDVDRFREVVSAASGYELDLIEAYLDRTGAARKTTPPRKTP
;
A
#
# COMPACT_ATOMS: atom_id res chain seq x y z
N ALA A 1 23.90 -0.07 -9.39
CA ALA A 1 23.19 -0.21 -8.11
C ALA A 1 22.64 -1.63 -8.02
N ALA A 2 22.41 -2.16 -6.81
CA ALA A 2 21.72 -3.43 -6.70
C ALA A 2 20.21 -3.22 -6.98
N PRO A 3 19.50 -4.25 -7.49
CA PRO A 3 18.12 -4.10 -7.94
C PRO A 3 17.16 -3.76 -6.81
N ARG A 4 16.23 -2.85 -7.10
CA ARG A 4 15.03 -2.57 -6.32
C ARG A 4 13.84 -3.11 -7.11
N VAL A 5 13.04 -3.97 -6.50
CA VAL A 5 11.93 -4.63 -7.20
C VAL A 5 10.63 -4.36 -6.46
N CYS A 6 9.59 -3.97 -7.19
CA CYS A 6 8.23 -3.91 -6.69
C CYS A 6 7.43 -5.10 -7.22
N ILE A 7 6.72 -5.81 -6.34
CA ILE A 7 5.62 -6.70 -6.74
C ILE A 7 4.33 -5.96 -6.43
N PHE A 8 3.64 -5.54 -7.49
CA PHE A 8 2.43 -4.73 -7.41
C PHE A 8 1.19 -5.62 -7.59
N ALA A 9 0.35 -5.71 -6.56
CA ALA A 9 -0.91 -6.43 -6.61
C ALA A 9 -2.03 -5.51 -7.12
N HIS A 10 -2.74 -5.95 -8.16
CA HIS A 10 -3.84 -5.19 -8.77
C HIS A 10 -5.13 -6.01 -8.86
N TYR A 11 -6.26 -5.40 -8.52
CA TYR A 11 -7.57 -6.00 -8.72
C TYR A 11 -8.63 -4.98 -9.14
N ASP A 12 -9.32 -5.28 -10.23
CA ASP A 12 -10.53 -4.55 -10.62
C ASP A 12 -11.62 -5.51 -11.10
N ARG A 13 -12.82 -5.37 -10.53
CA ARG A 13 -13.99 -6.20 -10.85
C ARG A 13 -14.42 -6.10 -12.31
N SER A 14 -14.17 -4.95 -12.95
CA SER A 14 -14.52 -4.64 -14.33
C SER A 14 -13.34 -4.88 -15.29
N SER A 15 -12.20 -5.38 -14.79
CA SER A 15 -10.98 -5.59 -15.57
C SER A 15 -10.43 -4.31 -16.21
N ILE A 16 -10.52 -3.20 -15.47
CA ILE A 16 -9.99 -1.88 -15.86
C ILE A 16 -8.81 -1.54 -14.96
N VAL A 17 -7.66 -1.21 -15.56
CA VAL A 17 -6.58 -0.55 -14.82
C VAL A 17 -6.91 0.94 -14.77
N SER A 18 -7.20 1.46 -13.58
CA SER A 18 -7.64 2.86 -13.45
C SER A 18 -6.47 3.82 -13.58
N ASP A 19 -6.71 5.06 -14.03
CA ASP A 19 -5.65 6.02 -14.33
C ASP A 19 -4.74 6.35 -13.13
N TYR A 20 -5.30 6.41 -11.92
CA TYR A 20 -4.50 6.59 -10.69
C TYR A 20 -3.50 5.44 -10.45
N VAL A 21 -3.77 4.22 -10.94
CA VAL A 21 -2.84 3.10 -10.83
C VAL A 21 -1.60 3.37 -11.68
N PHE A 22 -1.77 3.91 -12.89
CA PHE A 22 -0.64 4.30 -13.73
C PHE A 22 0.20 5.42 -13.09
N GLU A 23 -0.46 6.36 -12.41
CA GLU A 23 0.24 7.41 -11.65
C GLU A 23 1.05 6.83 -10.49
N LEU A 24 0.47 5.90 -9.74
CA LEU A 24 1.18 5.17 -8.69
C LEU A 24 2.38 4.38 -9.22
N LEU A 25 2.21 3.66 -10.33
CA LEU A 25 3.29 2.91 -10.98
C LEU A 25 4.42 3.83 -11.46
N ARG A 26 4.10 5.00 -12.03
CA ARG A 26 5.09 6.02 -12.40
C ARG A 26 5.86 6.52 -11.18
N GLY A 27 5.18 6.79 -10.07
CA GLY A 27 5.83 7.19 -8.82
C GLY A 27 6.79 6.12 -8.28
N ILE A 28 6.36 4.86 -8.30
CA ILE A 28 7.17 3.71 -7.86
C ILE A 28 8.39 3.53 -8.78
N SER A 29 8.20 3.61 -10.10
CA SER A 29 9.26 3.53 -11.09
C SER A 29 10.28 4.66 -10.93
N SER A 30 9.81 5.89 -10.70
CA SER A 30 10.65 7.07 -10.46
C SER A 30 11.46 6.97 -9.17
N ALA A 31 10.95 6.24 -8.16
CA ALA A 31 11.70 5.89 -6.95
C ALA A 31 12.76 4.77 -7.17
N GLY A 32 12.93 4.31 -8.42
CA GLY A 32 13.99 3.39 -8.83
C GLY A 32 13.61 1.91 -8.80
N TYR A 33 12.32 1.57 -8.65
CA TYR A 33 11.87 0.18 -8.63
C TYR A 33 11.51 -0.32 -10.03
N SER A 34 12.02 -1.50 -10.40
CA SER A 34 11.44 -2.30 -11.49
C SER A 34 10.17 -2.99 -11.01
N ILE A 35 9.11 -3.01 -11.81
CA ILE A 35 7.78 -3.44 -11.35
C ILE A 35 7.35 -4.75 -12.00
N LEU A 36 7.03 -5.75 -11.18
CA LEU A 36 6.22 -6.90 -11.56
C LEU A 36 4.76 -6.63 -11.21
N PHE A 37 3.93 -6.41 -12.23
CA PHE A 37 2.50 -6.17 -12.07
C PHE A 37 1.76 -7.50 -12.08
N VAL A 38 1.10 -7.83 -10.96
CA VAL A 38 0.35 -9.07 -10.79
C VAL A 38 -1.12 -8.71 -10.59
N SER A 39 -1.95 -9.02 -11.59
CA SER A 39 -3.38 -8.76 -11.50
C SER A 39 -4.20 -10.03 -11.29
N THR A 40 -5.22 -9.91 -10.44
CA THR A 40 -6.27 -10.92 -10.22
C THR A 40 -7.59 -10.58 -10.94
N ALA A 41 -7.58 -9.57 -11.82
CA ALA A 41 -8.71 -9.28 -12.71
C ALA A 41 -8.90 -10.39 -13.75
N LYS A 42 -10.08 -10.45 -14.39
CA LYS A 42 -10.37 -11.49 -15.40
C LYS A 42 -9.49 -11.36 -16.65
N ARG A 43 -9.09 -10.14 -17.00
CA ARG A 43 -8.20 -9.83 -18.12
C ARG A 43 -7.55 -8.46 -17.91
N ILE A 44 -6.54 -8.16 -18.72
CA ILE A 44 -6.02 -6.80 -18.94
C ILE A 44 -6.32 -6.49 -20.41
N SER A 45 -6.93 -5.34 -20.68
CA SER A 45 -7.25 -4.91 -22.04
C SER A 45 -5.97 -4.59 -22.83
N GLU A 46 -5.97 -4.71 -24.16
CA GLU A 46 -4.80 -4.33 -24.97
C GLU A 46 -4.36 -2.87 -24.74
N PRO A 47 -5.27 -1.87 -24.70
CA PRO A 47 -4.87 -0.50 -24.34
C PRO A 47 -4.22 -0.39 -22.96
N ASP A 48 -4.68 -1.13 -21.96
CA ASP A 48 -4.04 -1.14 -20.64
C ASP A 48 -2.68 -1.83 -20.69
N ARG A 49 -2.52 -2.90 -21.48
CA ARG A 49 -1.22 -3.58 -21.68
C ARG A 49 -0.20 -2.63 -22.30
N GLU A 50 -0.55 -1.96 -23.39
CA GLU A 50 0.33 -0.99 -24.06
C GLU A 50 0.80 0.11 -23.10
N ARG A 51 -0.08 0.56 -22.19
CA ARG A 51 0.26 1.56 -21.17
C ARG A 51 1.11 1.00 -20.02
N LEU A 52 0.97 -0.28 -19.69
CA LEU A 52 1.69 -0.95 -18.60
C LEU A 52 3.09 -1.42 -19.02
N GLU A 53 3.28 -1.84 -20.27
CA GLU A 53 4.55 -2.32 -20.83
C GLU A 53 5.76 -1.39 -20.55
N PRO A 54 5.68 -0.06 -20.76
CA PRO A 54 6.81 0.82 -20.46
C PRO A 54 7.07 1.04 -18.96
N LEU A 55 6.12 0.68 -18.08
CA LEU A 55 6.22 0.89 -16.63
C LEU A 55 6.64 -0.38 -15.87
N CYS A 56 6.39 -1.55 -16.45
CA CYS A 56 6.49 -2.83 -15.76
C CYS A 56 7.44 -3.78 -16.49
N THR A 57 8.35 -4.41 -15.75
CA THR A 57 9.26 -5.43 -16.27
C THR A 57 8.59 -6.80 -16.42
N GLY A 58 7.40 -6.99 -15.85
CA GLY A 58 6.58 -8.19 -16.05
C GLY A 58 5.11 -7.93 -15.76
N LEU A 59 4.25 -8.52 -16.59
CA LEU A 59 2.79 -8.43 -16.48
C LEU A 59 2.20 -9.83 -16.32
N TYR A 60 1.51 -10.07 -15.22
CA TYR A 60 0.95 -11.38 -14.92
C TYR A 60 -0.53 -11.31 -14.57
N LEU A 61 -1.27 -12.27 -15.09
CA LEU A 61 -2.63 -12.57 -14.68
C LEU A 61 -2.63 -13.86 -13.87
N ARG A 62 -3.36 -13.87 -12.77
CA ARG A 62 -3.55 -15.06 -11.93
C ARG A 62 -4.98 -15.13 -11.39
N GLU A 63 -5.36 -16.30 -10.90
CA GLU A 63 -6.64 -16.46 -10.20
C GLU A 63 -6.68 -15.66 -8.90
N ASN A 64 -7.85 -15.16 -8.54
CA ASN A 64 -8.06 -14.37 -7.32
C ASN A 64 -8.15 -15.25 -6.06
N SER A 65 -7.05 -15.93 -5.73
CA SER A 65 -6.88 -16.69 -4.50
C SER A 65 -5.80 -16.07 -3.63
N GLY A 66 -6.00 -15.99 -2.31
CA GLY A 66 -5.06 -15.40 -1.35
C GLY A 66 -4.89 -13.87 -1.44
N ARG A 67 -5.68 -13.17 -2.27
CA ARG A 67 -5.66 -11.71 -2.46
C ARG A 67 -4.23 -11.19 -2.74
N ASP A 68 -3.85 -10.08 -2.10
CA ASP A 68 -2.57 -9.42 -2.29
C ASP A 68 -1.40 -10.30 -1.86
N LEU A 69 -1.52 -10.99 -0.72
CA LEU A 69 -0.51 -11.95 -0.24
C LEU A 69 -0.24 -13.05 -1.28
N GLY A 70 -1.30 -13.61 -1.88
CA GLY A 70 -1.16 -14.59 -2.96
C GLY A 70 -0.54 -14.00 -4.24
N SER A 71 -0.76 -12.71 -4.51
CA SER A 71 -0.16 -12.01 -5.66
C SER A 71 1.32 -11.72 -5.42
N TRP A 72 1.70 -11.36 -4.18
CA TRP A 72 3.08 -11.21 -3.78
C TRP A 72 3.83 -12.54 -3.76
N GLN A 73 3.23 -13.63 -3.25
CA GLN A 73 3.78 -14.99 -3.39
C GLN A 73 4.06 -15.36 -4.84
N PHE A 74 3.09 -15.10 -5.72
CA PHE A 74 3.21 -15.40 -7.14
C PHE A 74 4.35 -14.61 -7.80
N GLY A 75 4.52 -13.33 -7.44
CA GLY A 75 5.61 -12.51 -7.93
C GLY A 75 6.97 -12.94 -7.37
N LEU A 76 7.04 -13.25 -6.07
CA LEU A 76 8.25 -13.72 -5.39
C LEU A 76 8.82 -14.97 -6.06
N ALA A 77 7.95 -15.92 -6.43
CA ALA A 77 8.34 -17.15 -7.14
C ALA A 77 8.96 -16.91 -8.53
N ARG A 78 8.90 -15.68 -9.06
CA ARG A 78 9.45 -15.28 -10.37
C ARG A 78 10.64 -14.34 -10.24
N LEU A 79 11.00 -13.94 -9.03
CA LEU A 79 12.19 -13.14 -8.82
C LEU A 79 13.43 -14.01 -8.95
N GLU A 80 14.30 -13.62 -9.86
CA GLU A 80 15.65 -14.17 -9.95
C GLU A 80 16.61 -13.33 -9.08
N ASN A 81 17.71 -13.94 -8.65
CA ASN A 81 18.82 -13.23 -8.01
C ASN A 81 18.45 -12.44 -6.73
N LEU A 82 17.60 -13.00 -5.86
CA LEU A 82 17.29 -12.44 -4.53
C LEU A 82 18.53 -12.10 -3.69
N GLU A 83 19.65 -12.79 -3.95
CA GLU A 83 20.98 -12.54 -3.37
C GLU A 83 21.51 -11.12 -3.60
N ARG A 84 21.09 -10.46 -4.68
CA ARG A 84 21.53 -9.11 -5.04
C ARG A 84 20.50 -8.04 -4.75
N LEU A 85 19.32 -8.40 -4.25
CA LEU A 85 18.23 -7.46 -4.01
C LEU A 85 18.58 -6.50 -2.86
N ASP A 86 18.46 -5.20 -3.12
CA ASP A 86 18.59 -4.16 -2.09
C ASP A 86 17.28 -4.01 -1.32
N TRP A 87 16.20 -3.78 -2.05
CA TRP A 87 14.87 -3.57 -1.49
C TRP A 87 13.80 -4.28 -2.32
N LEU A 88 12.91 -4.99 -1.63
CA LEU A 88 11.65 -5.48 -2.16
C LEU A 88 10.51 -4.55 -1.69
N LEU A 89 9.73 -4.01 -2.63
CA LEU A 89 8.48 -3.33 -2.33
C LEU A 89 7.30 -4.26 -2.63
N LEU A 90 6.50 -4.56 -1.62
CA LEU A 90 5.18 -5.14 -1.77
C LEU A 90 4.16 -4.00 -1.72
N ALA A 91 3.42 -3.79 -2.81
CA ALA A 91 2.44 -2.72 -2.91
C ALA A 91 1.14 -3.22 -3.55
N ASN A 92 0.06 -2.46 -3.34
CA ASN A 92 -1.22 -2.70 -4.00
C ASN A 92 -1.89 -1.39 -4.43
N ASP A 93 -2.99 -1.52 -5.16
CA ASP A 93 -3.79 -0.42 -5.69
C ASP A 93 -4.85 0.12 -4.71
N SER A 94 -4.77 -0.18 -3.41
CA SER A 94 -5.82 0.19 -2.45
C SER A 94 -5.77 1.64 -1.94
N VAL A 95 -4.88 2.46 -2.51
CA VAL A 95 -4.63 3.87 -2.13
C VAL A 95 -4.53 4.75 -3.38
N PHE A 96 -4.96 6.01 -3.25
CA PHE A 96 -4.66 7.06 -4.23
C PHE A 96 -3.36 7.78 -3.87
N GLY A 97 -2.62 8.21 -4.89
CA GLY A 97 -1.33 8.88 -4.79
C GLY A 97 -0.37 8.44 -5.91
N PRO A 98 0.90 8.81 -5.83
CA PRO A 98 1.52 9.53 -4.72
C PRO A 98 1.28 11.05 -4.76
N PHE A 99 0.96 11.64 -3.61
CA PHE A 99 0.84 13.11 -3.46
C PHE A 99 2.20 13.81 -3.28
N PHE A 100 3.22 13.04 -2.89
CA PHE A 100 4.58 13.52 -2.66
C PHE A 100 5.58 12.56 -3.30
N ASP A 101 6.77 13.05 -3.61
CA ASP A 101 7.84 12.23 -4.22
C ASP A 101 8.19 11.00 -3.36
N LEU A 102 8.00 9.81 -3.93
CA LEU A 102 8.26 8.54 -3.24
C LEU A 102 9.75 8.28 -3.04
N GLY A 103 10.62 8.86 -3.86
CA GLY A 103 12.08 8.76 -3.70
C GLY A 103 12.57 9.45 -2.43
N ASN A 104 12.02 10.61 -2.10
CA ASN A 104 12.29 11.34 -0.86
C ASN A 104 11.85 10.56 0.38
N MET A 105 10.66 9.95 0.33
CA MET A 105 10.16 9.07 1.39
C MET A 105 11.06 7.85 1.57
N ALA A 106 11.34 7.13 0.47
CA ALA A 106 12.20 5.95 0.49
C ALA A 106 13.59 6.30 1.03
N GLY A 107 14.21 7.36 0.50
CA GLY A 107 15.51 7.83 0.97
C GLY A 107 15.52 8.24 2.44
N ALA A 108 14.42 8.76 2.98
CA ALA A 108 14.31 9.07 4.42
C ALA A 108 14.31 7.80 5.27
N MET A 109 13.55 6.77 4.87
CA MET A 109 13.49 5.49 5.60
C MET A 109 14.78 4.69 5.46
N GLU A 110 15.42 4.72 4.28
CA GLU A 110 16.71 4.05 4.04
C GLU A 110 17.87 4.64 4.83
N ARG A 111 17.71 5.83 5.43
CA ARG A 111 18.69 6.43 6.36
C ARG A 111 18.51 6.01 7.81
N THR A 112 17.44 5.28 8.13
CA THR A 112 17.20 4.71 9.46
C THR A 112 17.82 3.32 9.55
N ASP A 113 17.94 2.80 10.78
CA ASP A 113 18.41 1.43 11.03
C ASP A 113 17.32 0.35 10.78
N ALA A 114 16.26 0.69 10.03
CA ALA A 114 15.15 -0.21 9.78
C ALA A 114 15.49 -1.27 8.72
N ASP A 115 15.30 -2.53 9.07
CA ASP A 115 15.43 -3.68 8.16
C ASP A 115 14.21 -3.81 7.23
N PHE A 116 13.05 -3.34 7.69
CA PHE A 116 11.82 -3.27 6.91
C PHE A 116 10.99 -2.05 7.33
N TRP A 117 10.22 -1.49 6.41
CA TRP A 117 9.41 -0.31 6.69
C TRP A 117 8.15 -0.24 5.86
N GLY A 118 7.17 0.51 6.36
CA GLY A 118 5.92 0.79 5.68
C GLY A 118 5.56 2.27 5.82
N VAL A 119 4.54 2.72 5.11
CA VAL A 119 4.15 4.13 5.16
C VAL A 119 3.48 4.46 6.50
N THR A 120 2.59 3.60 6.98
CA THR A 120 1.88 3.74 8.26
C THR A 120 1.94 2.45 9.06
N ASP A 121 2.01 2.56 10.38
CA ASP A 121 1.83 1.47 11.32
C ASP A 121 0.47 1.55 12.02
N CYS A 122 0.09 0.46 12.68
CA CYS A 122 -1.16 0.34 13.41
C CYS A 122 -0.96 -0.51 14.65
N TYR A 123 -1.68 -0.18 15.73
CA TYR A 123 -1.67 -0.95 16.99
C TYR A 123 -2.96 -1.77 17.18
N GLN A 124 -3.86 -1.83 16.19
CA GLN A 124 -5.02 -2.72 16.24
C GLN A 124 -4.56 -4.19 16.26
N GLY A 125 -4.76 -4.87 17.39
CA GLY A 125 -4.19 -6.19 17.65
C GLY A 125 -2.78 -6.08 18.21
N LYS A 126 -1.77 -6.35 17.39
CA LYS A 126 -0.35 -6.09 17.72
C LYS A 126 0.19 -5.02 16.79
N TRP A 127 1.30 -4.39 17.16
CA TRP A 127 1.98 -3.45 16.27
C TRP A 127 2.29 -4.09 14.91
N HIS A 128 1.95 -3.42 13.82
CA HIS A 128 2.22 -3.89 12.48
C HIS A 128 2.25 -2.74 11.47
N LEU A 129 2.94 -2.96 10.36
CA LEU A 129 2.91 -2.07 9.21
C LEU A 129 1.72 -2.42 8.31
N GLN A 130 1.05 -1.40 7.78
CA GLN A 130 -0.04 -1.60 6.82
C GLN A 130 0.51 -1.98 5.44
N SER A 131 -0.10 -2.98 4.79
CA SER A 131 0.56 -3.70 3.68
C SER A 131 0.37 -3.09 2.28
N TYR A 132 -0.29 -1.94 2.16
CA TYR A 132 -0.48 -1.28 0.86
C TYR A 132 0.83 -0.74 0.26
N PHE A 133 1.85 -0.52 1.10
CA PHE A 133 3.18 -0.12 0.70
C PHE A 133 4.18 -0.58 1.78
N LEU A 134 4.81 -1.73 1.56
CA LEU A 134 5.73 -2.38 2.49
C LEU A 134 7.07 -2.67 1.81
N CYS A 135 8.13 -2.02 2.30
CA CYS A 135 9.50 -2.21 1.86
C CYS A 135 10.26 -3.16 2.80
N LEU A 136 10.94 -4.14 2.22
CA LEU A 136 11.72 -5.13 2.94
C LEU A 136 13.16 -5.10 2.42
N GLY A 137 14.13 -4.92 3.32
CA GLY A 137 15.53 -4.93 2.97
C GLY A 137 15.96 -6.32 2.48
N GLY A 138 16.98 -6.38 1.63
CA GLY A 138 17.45 -7.64 1.07
C GLY A 138 17.78 -8.71 2.11
N ALA A 139 18.32 -8.32 3.26
CA ALA A 139 18.61 -9.24 4.36
C ALA A 139 17.34 -9.92 4.91
N VAL A 140 16.25 -9.16 5.02
CA VAL A 140 14.93 -9.68 5.40
C VAL A 140 14.43 -10.66 4.35
N VAL A 141 14.47 -10.27 3.07
CA VAL A 141 13.96 -11.10 1.96
C VAL A 141 14.70 -12.44 1.86
N ARG A 142 15.99 -12.46 2.19
CA ARG A 142 16.82 -13.68 2.18
C ARG A 142 16.68 -14.53 3.44
N SER A 143 16.05 -14.02 4.49
CA SER A 143 15.88 -14.73 5.76
C SER A 143 15.02 -15.98 5.63
N GLU A 144 15.27 -16.96 6.50
CA GLU A 144 14.40 -18.14 6.63
C GLU A 144 13.00 -17.72 7.09
N THR A 145 12.90 -16.77 8.03
CA THR A 145 11.63 -16.22 8.51
C THR A 145 10.73 -15.70 7.40
N PHE A 146 11.29 -14.92 6.46
CA PHE A 146 10.53 -14.40 5.32
C PHE A 146 10.12 -15.50 4.35
N ARG A 147 11.04 -16.43 4.05
CA ARG A 147 10.78 -17.57 3.18
C ARG A 147 9.67 -18.47 3.73
N ASP A 148 9.74 -18.83 5.01
CA ASP A 148 8.74 -19.64 5.69
C ASP A 148 7.38 -18.95 5.74
N PHE A 149 7.37 -17.64 6.00
CA PHE A 149 6.14 -16.85 6.00
C PHE A 149 5.41 -16.93 4.65
N PHE A 150 6.15 -16.75 3.55
CA PHE A 150 5.61 -16.77 2.19
C PHE A 150 5.50 -18.18 1.59
N ALA A 151 5.94 -19.24 2.29
CA ALA A 151 5.70 -20.63 1.90
C ALA A 151 4.32 -21.15 2.35
N ARG A 152 3.63 -20.43 3.25
CA ARG A 152 2.30 -20.81 3.76
C ARG A 152 1.24 -20.72 2.67
N ASP A 153 0.20 -21.54 2.77
CA ASP A 153 -0.96 -21.41 1.88
C ASP A 153 -1.89 -20.28 2.37
N PHE A 154 -2.05 -19.25 1.55
CA PHE A 154 -3.03 -18.17 1.78
C PHE A 154 -4.35 -18.41 1.06
N ALA A 155 -4.48 -19.47 0.27
CA ALA A 155 -5.73 -19.83 -0.38
C ALA A 155 -6.82 -20.15 0.66
N GLY A 156 -8.05 -19.75 0.37
CA GLY A 156 -9.20 -20.05 1.23
C GLY A 156 -9.30 -19.25 2.53
N LEU A 157 -8.28 -18.46 2.91
CA LEU A 157 -8.35 -17.61 4.09
C LEU A 157 -9.36 -16.46 3.91
N THR A 158 -10.10 -16.16 4.97
CA THR A 158 -11.01 -15.02 5.04
C THR A 158 -10.24 -13.68 5.04
N LYS A 159 -10.93 -12.56 4.76
CA LYS A 159 -10.31 -11.21 4.83
C LYS A 159 -9.69 -10.96 6.22
N ARG A 160 -10.34 -11.42 7.30
CA ARG A 160 -9.84 -11.21 8.66
C ARG A 160 -8.59 -12.05 8.93
N GLU A 161 -8.59 -13.32 8.53
CA GLU A 161 -7.42 -14.19 8.67
C GLU A 161 -6.24 -13.68 7.83
N LEU A 162 -6.48 -13.14 6.63
CA LEU A 162 -5.42 -12.53 5.83
C LEU A 162 -4.84 -11.27 6.50
N ILE A 163 -5.62 -10.51 7.26
CA ILE A 163 -5.09 -9.38 8.05
C ILE A 163 -4.27 -9.91 9.25
N ASP A 164 -4.86 -10.82 10.02
CA ASP A 164 -4.27 -11.35 11.25
C ASP A 164 -2.98 -12.15 10.97
N LEU A 165 -3.01 -13.03 9.97
CA LEU A 165 -1.88 -13.89 9.58
C LEU A 165 -0.93 -13.21 8.58
N GLY A 166 -1.43 -12.20 7.85
CA GLY A 166 -0.70 -11.45 6.83
C GLY A 166 -0.01 -10.22 7.40
N GLU A 167 -0.75 -9.11 7.52
CA GLU A 167 -0.16 -7.81 7.91
C GLU A 167 0.44 -7.87 9.32
N ILE A 168 -0.37 -8.33 10.29
CA ILE A 168 0.06 -8.48 11.68
C ILE A 168 1.09 -9.61 11.76
N GLY A 169 0.78 -10.76 11.18
CA GLY A 169 1.66 -11.93 11.19
C GLY A 169 3.06 -11.66 10.64
N LEU A 170 3.19 -10.93 9.53
CA LEU A 170 4.49 -10.65 8.89
C LEU A 170 5.34 -9.77 9.80
N SER A 171 4.78 -8.64 10.24
CA SER A 171 5.48 -7.70 11.11
C SER A 171 5.96 -8.38 12.39
N GLN A 172 5.11 -9.21 12.99
CA GLN A 172 5.42 -9.92 14.23
C GLN A 172 6.44 -11.06 14.04
N ALA A 173 6.40 -11.77 12.90
CA ALA A 173 7.39 -12.79 12.58
C ALA A 173 8.79 -12.17 12.41
N LEU A 174 8.89 -11.05 11.68
CA LEU A 174 10.16 -10.35 11.46
C LEU A 174 10.74 -9.77 12.76
N ILE A 175 9.91 -9.13 13.60
CA ILE A 175 10.33 -8.66 14.92
C ILE A 175 10.79 -9.82 15.79
N GLY A 176 10.05 -10.93 15.80
CA GLY A 176 10.41 -12.12 16.56
C GLY A 176 11.76 -12.73 16.13
N ALA A 177 12.15 -12.53 14.88
CA ALA A 177 13.45 -12.93 14.34
C ALA A 177 14.57 -11.88 14.56
N GLY A 178 14.25 -10.74 15.21
CA GLY A 178 15.23 -9.70 15.55
C GLY A 178 15.37 -8.57 14.54
N TYR A 179 14.54 -8.53 13.49
CA TYR A 179 14.56 -7.44 12.51
C TYR A 179 13.85 -6.18 13.04
N GLN A 180 14.37 -5.01 12.69
CA GLN A 180 13.83 -3.72 13.09
C GLN A 180 12.84 -3.18 12.05
N GLY A 181 11.62 -2.92 12.50
CA GLY A 181 10.55 -2.35 11.67
C GLY A 181 10.34 -0.85 11.95
N ALA A 182 10.05 -0.07 10.91
CA ALA A 182 9.73 1.36 11.06
C ALA A 182 8.57 1.81 10.17
N ALA A 183 7.84 2.84 10.61
CA ALA A 183 6.82 3.52 9.80
C ALA A 183 7.30 4.92 9.43
N TYR A 184 7.04 5.34 8.18
CA TYR A 184 7.32 6.70 7.73
C TYR A 184 6.45 7.74 8.45
N CYS A 185 5.16 7.43 8.62
CA CYS A 185 4.21 8.19 9.40
C CYS A 185 3.81 7.37 10.65
N PRO A 186 4.60 7.40 11.73
CA PRO A 186 4.35 6.59 12.92
C PRO A 186 3.08 7.03 13.66
N TYR A 187 2.28 6.07 14.07
CA TYR A 187 0.97 6.25 14.72
C TYR A 187 1.07 7.10 15.99
N ASP A 188 2.14 6.91 16.77
CA ASP A 188 2.37 7.67 18.00
C ASP A 188 2.49 9.18 17.75
N ALA A 189 2.96 9.60 16.58
CA ALA A 189 3.02 11.01 16.18
C ALA A 189 1.64 11.58 15.82
N LEU A 190 0.64 10.73 15.53
CA LEU A 190 -0.71 11.13 15.11
C LEU A 190 -1.69 11.21 16.29
N ASP A 191 -1.59 10.27 17.23
CA ASP A 191 -2.54 10.08 18.35
C ASP A 191 -1.96 10.48 19.72
N GLY A 192 -0.79 11.13 19.74
CA GLY A 192 -0.13 11.56 20.99
C GLY A 192 0.16 10.39 21.94
N GLY A 193 0.42 9.19 21.41
CA GLY A 193 0.81 7.99 22.18
C GLY A 193 -0.34 7.18 22.81
N LYS A 194 -1.61 7.44 22.48
CA LYS A 194 -2.76 6.68 23.03
C LYS A 194 -3.01 5.36 22.29
N ARG A 195 -2.20 4.34 22.59
CA ARG A 195 -2.23 3.03 21.89
C ARG A 195 -3.43 2.14 22.25
N GLU A 196 -4.02 2.31 23.43
CA GLU A 196 -5.05 1.41 23.98
C GLU A 196 -6.38 1.41 23.20
N PHE A 197 -6.62 2.45 22.39
CA PHE A 197 -7.78 2.56 21.50
C PHE A 197 -7.37 2.85 20.06
N SER A 198 -6.30 2.19 19.61
CA SER A 198 -5.75 2.40 18.28
C SER A 198 -6.80 2.21 17.20
N ARG A 199 -6.84 3.18 16.29
CA ARG A 199 -7.73 3.19 15.13
C ARG A 199 -6.92 3.00 13.86
N ASN A 200 -7.57 2.63 12.76
CA ASN A 200 -6.87 2.64 11.46
C ASN A 200 -6.45 4.08 11.11
N PRO A 201 -5.13 4.38 11.03
CA PRO A 201 -4.66 5.76 10.87
C PRO A 201 -5.04 6.36 9.53
N LEU A 202 -5.03 5.56 8.46
CA LEU A 202 -5.44 6.01 7.12
C LEU A 202 -6.91 6.40 7.01
N HIS A 203 -7.73 6.08 8.02
CA HIS A 203 -9.12 6.54 8.09
C HIS A 203 -9.28 7.71 9.06
N HIS A 204 -8.74 7.59 10.28
CA HIS A 204 -9.03 8.55 11.35
C HIS A 204 -8.11 9.76 11.38
N TYR A 205 -6.94 9.66 10.76
CA TYR A 205 -5.93 10.72 10.70
C TYR A 205 -5.55 11.05 9.25
N TRP A 206 -6.45 10.78 8.29
CA TRP A 206 -6.17 10.90 6.86
C TRP A 206 -5.70 12.30 6.44
N ASP A 207 -6.29 13.34 7.02
CA ASP A 207 -5.98 14.74 6.74
C ASP A 207 -4.64 15.14 7.34
N LYS A 208 -4.39 14.79 8.61
CA LYS A 208 -3.10 15.00 9.29
C LYS A 208 -1.97 14.23 8.62
N LEU A 209 -2.23 13.02 8.17
CA LEU A 209 -1.27 12.22 7.43
C LEU A 209 -0.77 12.99 6.21
N ILE A 210 -1.66 13.59 5.43
CA ILE A 210 -1.28 14.37 4.24
C ILE A 210 -0.64 15.71 4.63
N THR A 211 -1.26 16.47 5.53
CA THR A 211 -0.91 17.88 5.80
C THR A 211 0.28 18.05 6.74
N GLU A 212 0.43 17.17 7.73
CA GLU A 212 1.45 17.28 8.78
C GLU A 212 2.57 16.25 8.59
N ALA A 213 2.22 15.00 8.24
CA ALA A 213 3.17 13.90 8.14
C ALA A 213 3.71 13.66 6.72
N ARG A 214 3.23 14.42 5.72
CA ARG A 214 3.57 14.26 4.30
C ARG A 214 3.38 12.82 3.78
N CYS A 215 2.37 12.12 4.26
CA CYS A 215 1.96 10.81 3.76
C CYS A 215 1.54 10.94 2.29
N PRO A 216 2.15 10.18 1.36
CA PRO A 216 1.85 10.32 -0.06
C PRO A 216 0.51 9.70 -0.47
N PHE A 217 -0.28 9.17 0.45
CA PHE A 217 -1.43 8.33 0.13
C PHE A 217 -2.68 8.68 0.93
N VAL A 218 -3.85 8.46 0.31
CA VAL A 218 -5.16 8.38 0.96
C VAL A 218 -5.84 7.07 0.59
N LYS A 219 -6.55 6.46 1.54
CA LYS A 219 -7.19 5.15 1.35
C LYS A 219 -8.43 5.27 0.46
N ILE A 220 -8.55 4.39 -0.54
CA ILE A 220 -9.73 4.33 -1.40
C ILE A 220 -11.00 4.03 -0.60
N GLU A 221 -10.94 3.05 0.32
CA GLU A 221 -12.09 2.64 1.16
C GLU A 221 -12.61 3.80 2.02
N LEU A 222 -11.73 4.71 2.46
CA LEU A 222 -12.15 5.94 3.16
C LEU A 222 -13.01 6.82 2.25
N LEU A 223 -12.54 7.15 1.05
CA LEU A 223 -13.24 8.07 0.15
C LEU A 223 -14.49 7.45 -0.50
N ARG A 224 -14.44 6.15 -0.81
CA ARG A 224 -15.52 5.45 -1.52
C ARG A 224 -16.63 4.97 -0.60
N ASP A 225 -16.25 4.34 0.51
CA ASP A 225 -17.19 3.59 1.36
C ASP A 225 -17.41 4.27 2.72
N ASN A 226 -16.41 4.99 3.22
CA ASN A 226 -16.36 5.65 4.53
C ASN A 226 -16.96 4.78 5.66
N PRO A 227 -16.39 3.58 5.92
CA PRO A 227 -17.03 2.58 6.80
C PRO A 227 -17.14 3.01 8.27
N PHE A 228 -16.38 4.03 8.68
CA PHE A 228 -16.38 4.56 10.05
C PHE A 228 -17.12 5.90 10.16
N GLU A 229 -17.82 6.33 9.10
CA GLU A 229 -18.56 7.59 9.06
C GLU A 229 -17.68 8.79 9.49
N ILE A 230 -16.42 8.78 9.04
CA ILE A 230 -15.46 9.84 9.32
C ILE A 230 -16.04 11.16 8.82
N PRO A 231 -16.13 12.21 9.64
CA PRO A 231 -16.69 13.50 9.25
C PRO A 231 -15.83 14.18 8.17
N ASP A 232 -16.48 15.01 7.37
CA ASP A 232 -15.85 15.93 6.41
C ASP A 232 -14.87 15.26 5.40
N VAL A 233 -15.06 13.98 5.05
CA VAL A 233 -14.21 13.28 4.07
C VAL A 233 -14.24 13.94 2.69
N ASP A 234 -15.34 14.62 2.35
CA ASP A 234 -15.47 15.41 1.11
C ASP A 234 -14.41 16.52 0.96
N ARG A 235 -13.77 16.93 2.06
CA ARG A 235 -12.65 17.89 2.08
C ARG A 235 -11.36 17.35 1.47
N PHE A 236 -11.31 16.07 1.06
CA PHE A 236 -10.12 15.51 0.42
C PHE A 236 -9.65 16.34 -0.78
N ARG A 237 -10.57 16.97 -1.53
CA ARG A 237 -10.25 17.86 -2.65
C ARG A 237 -9.39 19.04 -2.22
N GLU A 238 -9.85 19.74 -1.20
CA GLU A 238 -9.15 20.91 -0.63
C GLU A 238 -7.79 20.49 -0.07
N VAL A 239 -7.77 19.40 0.70
CA VAL A 239 -6.56 18.91 1.37
C VAL A 239 -5.50 18.47 0.36
N VAL A 240 -5.87 17.66 -0.62
CA VAL A 240 -4.92 17.13 -1.63
C VAL A 240 -4.44 18.24 -2.55
N SER A 241 -5.33 19.14 -3.00
CA SER A 241 -4.95 20.27 -3.87
C SER A 241 -4.06 21.28 -3.15
N ALA A 242 -4.30 21.56 -1.87
CA ALA A 242 -3.45 22.45 -1.09
C ALA A 242 -2.07 21.84 -0.78
N ALA A 243 -1.99 20.52 -0.62
CA ALA A 243 -0.77 19.83 -0.25
C ALA A 243 0.11 19.42 -1.44
N SER A 244 -0.47 19.20 -2.62
CA SER A 244 0.21 18.58 -3.75
C SER A 244 -0.31 19.05 -5.12
N GLY A 245 0.46 18.78 -6.16
CA GLY A 245 0.04 18.95 -7.56
C GLY A 245 -0.66 17.71 -8.15
N TYR A 246 -1.20 16.83 -7.30
CA TYR A 246 -1.84 15.59 -7.76
C TYR A 246 -3.17 15.89 -8.49
N GLU A 247 -3.35 15.27 -9.66
CA GLU A 247 -4.54 15.44 -10.50
C GLU A 247 -5.78 14.82 -9.83
N LEU A 248 -6.64 15.67 -9.25
CA LEU A 248 -7.85 15.25 -8.52
C LEU A 248 -8.81 14.43 -9.39
N ASP A 249 -8.86 14.71 -10.70
CA ASP A 249 -9.69 14.00 -11.67
C ASP A 249 -9.42 12.48 -11.67
N LEU A 250 -8.21 12.05 -11.32
CA LEU A 250 -7.87 10.62 -11.19
C LEU A 250 -8.63 9.94 -10.05
N ILE A 251 -8.83 10.65 -8.93
CA ILE A 251 -9.62 10.19 -7.80
C ILE A 251 -11.10 10.19 -8.18
N GLU A 252 -11.57 11.31 -8.74
CA GLU A 252 -12.99 11.50 -9.06
C GLU A 252 -13.48 10.49 -10.11
N ALA A 253 -12.70 10.26 -11.18
CA ALA A 253 -13.02 9.27 -12.20
C ALA A 253 -13.14 7.85 -11.62
N TYR A 254 -12.29 7.48 -10.65
CA TYR A 254 -12.42 6.19 -9.98
C TYR A 254 -13.67 6.10 -9.11
N LEU A 255 -13.94 7.13 -8.31
CA LEU A 255 -15.10 7.16 -7.39
C LEU A 255 -16.42 7.12 -8.18
N ASP A 256 -16.51 7.89 -9.27
CA ASP A 256 -17.67 7.90 -10.17
C ASP A 256 -17.88 6.53 -10.83
N ARG A 257 -16.81 5.91 -11.33
CA ARG A 257 -16.86 4.58 -11.97
C ARG A 257 -17.26 3.48 -10.99
N THR A 258 -16.79 3.54 -9.75
CA THR A 258 -16.99 2.46 -8.77
C THR A 258 -18.27 2.60 -7.94
N GLY A 259 -18.96 3.74 -8.07
CA GLY A 259 -20.27 3.97 -7.47
C GLY A 259 -20.17 4.37 -6.01
N ALA A 260 -19.28 5.31 -5.67
CA ALA A 260 -19.29 5.93 -4.35
C ALA A 260 -20.69 6.53 -4.11
N ALA A 261 -21.40 6.04 -3.11
CA ALA A 261 -22.58 6.74 -2.64
C ALA A 261 -22.07 8.10 -2.15
N ARG A 262 -22.53 9.20 -2.78
CA ARG A 262 -22.41 10.55 -2.23
C ARG A 262 -23.20 10.62 -0.92
N LYS A 263 -22.73 9.94 0.11
CA LYS A 263 -23.24 10.10 1.48
C LYS A 263 -22.64 11.42 1.93
N THR A 264 -23.45 12.47 1.85
CA THR A 264 -23.15 13.75 2.50
C THR A 264 -22.74 13.45 3.93
N THR A 265 -21.47 13.70 4.23
CA THR A 265 -20.93 13.40 5.55
C THR A 265 -21.56 14.35 6.57
N PRO A 266 -22.07 13.88 7.73
CA PRO A 266 -22.60 14.79 8.74
C PRO A 266 -21.50 15.76 9.22
N PRO A 267 -21.81 17.06 9.39
CA PRO A 267 -20.84 18.02 9.86
C PRO A 267 -20.33 17.64 11.25
N ARG A 268 -19.04 17.89 11.50
CA ARG A 268 -18.42 17.65 12.81
C ARG A 268 -19.22 18.37 13.91
N LYS A 269 -19.79 17.61 14.85
CA LYS A 269 -20.37 18.20 16.08
C LYS A 269 -19.24 18.89 16.83
N THR A 270 -19.29 20.22 16.91
CA THR A 270 -18.40 21.02 17.74
C THR A 270 -18.69 20.71 19.22
N PRO A 271 -17.66 20.56 20.09
CA PRO A 271 -17.87 20.37 21.52
C PRO A 271 -18.58 21.56 22.18
#